data_AF-A0A944CZG8-F1
#
_entry.id   AF-A0A944CZG8-F1
#
_cell.length_a   1.000
_cell.length_b   1.000
_cell.length_c   1.000
_cell.angle_alpha   90.00
_cell.angle_beta   90.00
_cell.angle_gamma   90.00
#
_symmetry.space_group_name_H-M   'P 1'
#
loop_
_entity.id
_entity.type
_entity.pdbx_description
1 polymer ?
#
loop_
_entity_poly.entity_id
_entity_poly.type
_entity_poly.pdbx_seq_one_letter_code
_entity_poly.pdbx_strand_id
1 'polypeptide(L)'
;MMHYLNNFPGSKYGADKTGVANKMGENNATLALLNGKDDGKNPVGNQVNGQPLYQNEIQTEGGDWYMKQNYDHRDAAYEEILHFVHDNGIGVDGANTLPGALPAYQAEIRKAQKNGLAKNLWGRGEENKAWVQELAKENSLTQEYLASVIDSYYGLWGAWNGGENGMWGIYKSKTRKNIQKDDEVGYDLVGKFFHPYITYNARIEPNFSGTFSLKFDTSKPYTNHSQYLKDVTLLGKNDNNIIVNNLDNTITGNSGTNTVIFSGKSSEYKINNENGKTIVEDTVKNRDEKNSLINIEKLKFKDKEMEVKK
;
A
#
# COMPACT_ATOMS: atom_id res chain seq x y z
N MET A 1 -4.73 8.00 -4.05
CA MET A 1 -5.79 8.55 -3.15
C MET A 1 -6.73 7.51 -2.55
N MET A 2 -7.41 6.68 -3.35
CA MET A 2 -8.47 5.76 -2.86
C MET A 2 -8.05 4.94 -1.64
N HIS A 3 -6.82 4.42 -1.62
CA HIS A 3 -6.31 3.63 -0.49
C HIS A 3 -6.40 4.35 0.86
N TYR A 4 -5.98 5.62 0.90
CA TYR A 4 -5.92 6.37 2.15
C TYR A 4 -7.28 6.94 2.58
N LEU A 5 -8.16 7.25 1.62
CA LEU A 5 -9.45 7.90 1.88
C LEU A 5 -10.65 6.95 1.93
N ASN A 6 -10.51 5.67 1.56
CA ASN A 6 -11.58 4.70 1.77
C ASN A 6 -11.83 4.47 3.28
N ASN A 7 -13.10 4.46 3.64
CA ASN A 7 -13.56 4.20 5.01
C ASN A 7 -13.17 2.79 5.44
N PHE A 8 -12.69 2.69 6.67
CA PHE A 8 -12.42 1.44 7.37
C PHE A 8 -13.36 1.30 8.56
N PRO A 9 -14.61 0.84 8.36
CA PRO A 9 -15.60 0.69 9.43
C PRO A 9 -15.04 -0.10 10.62
N GLY A 10 -15.30 0.40 11.83
CA GLY A 10 -14.80 -0.20 13.07
C GLY A 10 -13.43 0.31 13.53
N SER A 11 -12.67 1.02 12.68
CA SER A 11 -11.44 1.70 13.12
C SER A 11 -11.72 3.00 13.86
N LYS A 12 -10.84 3.38 14.80
CA LYS A 12 -11.04 4.51 15.72
C LYS A 12 -11.17 5.87 14.99
N TYR A 13 -10.34 6.10 13.98
CA TYR A 13 -10.24 7.36 13.26
C TYR A 13 -10.54 7.21 11.76
N GLY A 14 -10.59 5.98 11.24
CA GLY A 14 -10.82 5.70 9.83
C GLY A 14 -12.23 5.20 9.50
N ALA A 15 -13.13 5.07 10.48
CA ALA A 15 -14.49 4.55 10.27
C ALA A 15 -15.28 5.38 9.24
N ASP A 16 -15.12 6.69 9.27
CA ASP A 16 -15.62 7.61 8.26
C ASP A 16 -14.60 8.72 7.99
N LYS A 17 -14.06 8.74 6.77
CA LYS A 17 -13.02 9.65 6.31
C LYS A 17 -13.57 10.79 5.46
N THR A 18 -14.89 10.94 5.38
CA THR A 18 -15.53 12.05 4.67
C THR A 18 -15.04 13.40 5.17
N GLY A 19 -14.89 13.56 6.50
CA GLY A 19 -14.33 14.78 7.10
C GLY A 19 -12.89 15.07 6.65
N VAL A 20 -12.06 14.03 6.53
CA VAL A 20 -10.68 14.16 6.03
C VAL A 20 -10.67 14.62 4.58
N ALA A 21 -11.47 13.98 3.71
CA ALA A 21 -11.56 14.35 2.30
C ALA A 21 -12.08 15.78 2.10
N ASN A 22 -13.13 16.18 2.85
CA ASN A 22 -13.64 17.55 2.82
C ASN A 22 -12.57 18.55 3.25
N LYS A 23 -11.80 18.21 4.29
CA LYS A 23 -10.75 19.09 4.79
C LYS A 23 -9.61 19.28 3.79
N MET A 24 -9.26 18.24 3.02
CA MET A 24 -8.34 18.39 1.89
C MET A 24 -8.87 19.40 0.86
N GLY A 25 -10.17 19.37 0.55
CA GLY A 25 -10.80 20.36 -0.32
C GLY A 25 -10.73 21.79 0.22
N GLU A 26 -11.09 21.97 1.50
CA GLU A 26 -10.99 23.28 2.18
C GLU A 26 -9.56 23.84 2.22
N ASN A 27 -8.58 22.95 2.37
CA ASN A 27 -7.17 23.29 2.40
C ASN A 27 -6.56 23.47 1.00
N ASN A 28 -7.38 23.41 -0.07
CA ASN A 28 -6.95 23.51 -1.48
C ASN A 28 -5.84 22.52 -1.85
N ALA A 29 -5.94 21.29 -1.29
CA ALA A 29 -4.93 20.26 -1.48
C ALA A 29 -4.67 20.01 -2.97
N THR A 30 -3.43 20.25 -3.40
CA THR A 30 -2.98 19.99 -4.78
C THR A 30 -1.89 18.92 -4.80
N LEU A 31 -2.07 17.87 -5.61
CA LEU A 31 -1.05 16.89 -5.95
C LEU A 31 -0.50 17.21 -7.34
N ALA A 32 0.79 17.54 -7.44
CA ALA A 32 1.47 17.86 -8.67
C ALA A 32 2.16 16.61 -9.24
N LEU A 33 1.62 16.06 -10.32
CA LEU A 33 2.24 14.93 -11.04
C LEU A 33 3.29 15.47 -12.01
N LEU A 34 4.55 15.08 -11.79
CA LEU A 34 5.71 15.65 -12.48
C LEU A 34 6.46 14.59 -13.29
N ASN A 35 7.07 15.02 -14.40
CA ASN A 35 7.98 14.16 -15.15
C ASN A 35 9.34 14.07 -14.44
N GLY A 36 10.07 12.97 -14.67
CA GLY A 36 11.42 12.79 -14.12
C GLY A 36 11.41 12.12 -12.76
N LYS A 37 12.38 12.49 -11.91
CA LYS A 37 12.56 12.02 -10.52
C LYS A 37 12.85 13.22 -9.62
N ASP A 38 12.66 13.08 -8.32
CA ASP A 38 13.12 14.11 -7.40
C ASP A 38 14.66 14.23 -7.45
N ASP A 39 15.13 15.45 -7.67
CA ASP A 39 16.55 15.83 -7.67
C ASP A 39 16.81 17.01 -6.71
N GLY A 40 15.86 17.27 -5.79
CA GLY A 40 15.84 18.41 -4.89
C GLY A 40 15.28 19.69 -5.53
N LYS A 41 14.86 19.65 -6.81
CA LYS A 41 14.20 20.79 -7.48
C LYS A 41 12.75 20.44 -7.79
N ASN A 42 11.85 21.27 -7.28
CA ASN A 42 10.45 21.25 -7.69
C ASN A 42 10.22 22.29 -8.80
N PRO A 43 10.13 21.90 -10.09
CA PRO A 43 10.01 22.83 -11.21
C PRO A 43 8.74 23.68 -11.18
N VAL A 44 7.71 23.23 -10.43
CA VAL A 44 6.45 23.95 -10.27
C VAL A 44 6.26 24.56 -8.88
N GLY A 45 7.22 24.39 -7.95
CA GLY A 45 7.08 24.81 -6.55
C GLY A 45 6.89 26.32 -6.36
N ASN A 46 7.35 27.14 -7.32
CA ASN A 46 7.12 28.59 -7.35
C ASN A 46 5.77 29.00 -7.99
N GLN A 47 5.05 28.05 -8.59
CA GLN A 47 3.81 28.27 -9.34
C GLN A 47 2.61 27.66 -8.63
N VAL A 48 2.80 26.49 -8.03
CA VAL A 48 1.77 25.71 -7.35
C VAL A 48 2.33 25.25 -6.01
N ASN A 49 1.62 25.58 -4.93
CA ASN A 49 1.87 24.97 -3.63
C ASN A 49 1.16 23.61 -3.60
N GLY A 50 1.87 22.55 -3.98
CA GLY A 50 1.32 21.21 -4.06
C GLY A 50 2.36 20.14 -3.78
N GLN A 51 1.88 18.97 -3.34
CA GLN A 51 2.72 17.80 -3.07
C GLN A 51 3.27 17.28 -4.41
N PRO A 52 4.59 17.25 -4.64
CA PRO A 52 5.15 16.68 -5.85
C PRO A 52 5.09 15.14 -5.81
N LEU A 53 4.80 14.52 -6.95
CA LEU A 53 5.00 13.09 -7.15
C LEU A 53 5.54 12.88 -8.57
N TYR A 54 6.71 12.26 -8.67
CA TYR A 54 7.44 12.16 -9.92
C TYR A 54 7.20 10.83 -10.65
N GLN A 55 7.15 10.87 -11.97
CA GLN A 55 6.90 9.73 -12.84
C GLN A 55 7.84 8.54 -12.57
N ASN A 56 9.14 8.80 -12.38
CA ASN A 56 10.16 7.76 -12.17
C ASN A 56 10.18 7.23 -10.73
N GLU A 57 9.24 7.68 -9.90
CA GLU A 57 9.06 7.25 -8.51
C GLU A 57 7.72 6.54 -8.30
N ILE A 58 7.02 6.20 -9.39
CA ILE A 58 5.76 5.46 -9.36
C ILE A 58 6.00 4.07 -9.94
N GLN A 59 5.95 3.07 -9.07
CA GLN A 59 5.98 1.68 -9.49
C GLN A 59 4.59 1.25 -10.00
N THR A 60 4.55 0.34 -11.00
CA THR A 60 3.30 -0.21 -11.54
C THR A 60 3.27 -1.74 -11.38
N GLU A 61 2.17 -2.30 -10.88
CA GLU A 61 2.08 -3.72 -10.59
C GLU A 61 2.17 -4.59 -11.85
N GLY A 62 3.00 -5.63 -11.80
CA GLY A 62 3.27 -6.50 -12.95
C GLY A 62 4.37 -5.99 -13.87
N GLY A 63 4.85 -4.76 -13.67
CA GLY A 63 6.03 -4.23 -14.36
C GLY A 63 7.33 -4.80 -13.87
N ASP A 64 8.37 -4.68 -14.71
CA ASP A 64 9.71 -5.19 -14.42
C ASP A 64 10.28 -4.69 -13.10
N TRP A 65 10.11 -3.38 -12.81
CA TRP A 65 10.55 -2.79 -11.55
C TRP A 65 9.82 -3.41 -10.36
N TYR A 66 8.48 -3.50 -10.42
CA TYR A 66 7.64 -4.10 -9.39
C TYR A 66 7.99 -5.55 -9.13
N MET A 67 8.06 -6.36 -10.20
CA MET A 67 8.28 -7.79 -10.11
C MET A 67 9.65 -8.12 -9.54
N LYS A 68 10.68 -7.32 -9.87
CA LYS A 68 12.05 -7.49 -9.37
C LYS A 68 12.29 -6.84 -8.01
N GLN A 69 11.42 -5.93 -7.57
CA GLN A 69 11.65 -5.04 -6.42
C GLN A 69 13.05 -4.40 -6.51
N ASN A 70 13.29 -3.67 -7.60
CA ASN A 70 14.57 -2.99 -7.81
C ASN A 70 14.66 -1.72 -6.94
N TYR A 71 15.56 -1.72 -5.95
CA TYR A 71 15.76 -0.61 -5.02
C TYR A 71 16.81 0.42 -5.50
N ASP A 72 17.35 0.28 -6.72
CA ASP A 72 18.12 1.35 -7.39
C ASP A 72 17.22 2.55 -7.76
N HIS A 73 15.91 2.36 -7.67
CA HIS A 73 14.87 3.36 -7.82
C HIS A 73 14.14 3.55 -6.48
N ARG A 74 13.71 4.78 -6.20
CA ARG A 74 12.82 5.10 -5.07
C ARG A 74 11.38 4.97 -5.55
N ASP A 75 10.58 4.11 -4.93
CA ASP A 75 9.12 4.16 -5.07
C ASP A 75 8.57 5.09 -3.99
N ALA A 76 8.06 6.24 -4.41
CA ALA A 76 7.57 7.30 -3.52
C ALA A 76 6.04 7.40 -3.54
N ALA A 77 5.36 6.63 -4.39
CA ALA A 77 3.93 6.80 -4.60
C ALA A 77 3.10 6.66 -3.31
N TYR A 78 3.47 5.73 -2.43
CA TYR A 78 2.80 5.57 -1.14
C TYR A 78 3.08 6.74 -0.20
N GLU A 79 4.33 7.13 -0.07
CA GLU A 79 4.80 8.22 0.78
C GLU A 79 4.21 9.57 0.36
N GLU A 80 4.37 9.98 -0.90
CA GLU A 80 3.92 11.31 -1.34
C GLU A 80 2.40 11.44 -1.29
N ILE A 81 1.66 10.37 -1.61
CA ILE A 81 0.20 10.37 -1.49
C ILE A 81 -0.21 10.37 -0.01
N LEU A 82 0.56 9.74 0.89
CA LEU A 82 0.34 9.82 2.33
C LEU A 82 0.56 11.24 2.83
N HIS A 83 1.70 11.87 2.51
CA HIS A 83 1.99 13.27 2.85
C HIS A 83 0.87 14.19 2.38
N PHE A 84 0.41 14.00 1.14
CA PHE A 84 -0.72 14.74 0.59
C PHE A 84 -2.01 14.62 1.43
N VAL A 85 -2.37 13.41 1.88
CA VAL A 85 -3.56 13.18 2.72
C VAL A 85 -3.34 13.64 4.16
N HIS A 86 -2.15 13.43 4.70
CA HIS A 86 -1.79 13.76 6.07
C HIS A 86 -1.79 15.28 6.26
N ASP A 87 -1.03 16.00 5.45
CA ASP A 87 -0.82 17.44 5.60
C ASP A 87 -2.09 18.24 5.33
N ASN A 88 -2.93 17.77 4.41
CA ASN A 88 -4.11 18.54 3.98
C ASN A 88 -5.43 18.04 4.58
N GLY A 89 -5.51 16.78 5.01
CA GLY A 89 -6.77 16.16 5.43
C GLY A 89 -6.80 15.79 6.90
N ILE A 90 -5.89 14.90 7.32
CA ILE A 90 -5.76 14.51 8.74
C ILE A 90 -5.35 15.73 9.57
N GLY A 91 -4.40 16.50 9.03
CA GLY A 91 -3.83 17.71 9.58
C GLY A 91 -2.60 17.47 10.43
N VAL A 92 -1.68 18.42 10.38
CA VAL A 92 -0.49 18.43 11.23
C VAL A 92 -0.61 19.61 12.19
N ASP A 93 -0.46 19.34 13.48
CA ASP A 93 -0.49 20.35 14.54
C ASP A 93 0.81 21.17 14.56
N GLY A 94 0.74 22.42 15.00
CA GLY A 94 1.91 23.29 15.18
C GLY A 94 2.06 24.37 14.10
N ALA A 95 3.24 24.98 14.05
CA ALA A 95 3.54 26.04 13.09
C ALA A 95 3.85 25.46 11.71
N ASN A 96 3.71 26.29 10.66
CA ASN A 96 4.04 25.97 9.27
C ASN A 96 3.24 24.81 8.67
N THR A 97 2.09 24.47 9.25
CA THR A 97 1.26 23.34 8.83
C THR A 97 -0.21 23.75 8.72
N LEU A 98 -1.03 22.86 8.14
CA LEU A 98 -2.47 23.08 8.01
C LEU A 98 -3.24 22.27 9.06
N PRO A 99 -4.24 22.88 9.73
CA PRO A 99 -5.14 22.14 10.59
C PRO A 99 -5.99 21.17 9.75
N GLY A 100 -6.26 20.00 10.31
CA GLY A 100 -7.05 18.96 9.63
C GLY A 100 -8.25 18.50 10.45
N ALA A 101 -8.92 17.48 9.94
CA ALA A 101 -10.15 16.96 10.50
C ALA A 101 -9.93 16.09 11.75
N LEU A 102 -8.70 15.62 12.01
CA LEU A 102 -8.41 14.61 13.03
C LEU A 102 -7.26 15.03 13.97
N PRO A 103 -7.39 16.14 14.73
CA PRO A 103 -6.36 16.59 15.66
C PRO A 103 -6.04 15.56 16.76
N ALA A 104 -7.01 14.75 17.18
CA ALA A 104 -6.79 13.68 18.14
C ALA A 104 -5.92 12.54 17.58
N TYR A 105 -6.11 12.19 16.30
CA TYR A 105 -5.27 11.20 15.64
C TYR A 105 -3.85 11.74 15.44
N GLN A 106 -3.72 13.00 15.01
CA GLN A 106 -2.44 13.67 14.88
C GLN A 106 -1.66 13.74 16.21
N ALA A 107 -2.34 13.97 17.34
CA ALA A 107 -1.69 13.92 18.65
C ALA A 107 -1.13 12.52 18.97
N GLU A 108 -1.81 11.44 18.54
CA GLU A 108 -1.29 10.08 18.65
C GLU A 108 -0.10 9.83 17.71
N ILE A 109 -0.13 10.35 16.46
CA ILE A 109 1.01 10.33 15.52
C ILE A 109 2.22 10.99 16.16
N ARG A 110 2.06 12.20 16.72
CA ARG A 110 3.15 12.92 17.39
C ARG A 110 3.70 12.17 18.59
N LYS A 111 2.85 11.52 19.38
CA LYS A 111 3.29 10.69 20.50
C LYS A 111 4.10 9.48 20.02
N ALA A 112 3.64 8.80 18.97
CA ALA A 112 4.33 7.67 18.36
C ALA A 112 5.70 8.09 17.79
N GLN A 113 5.73 9.19 17.03
CA GLN A 113 6.93 9.80 16.49
C GLN A 113 7.98 10.11 17.57
N LYS A 114 7.56 10.75 18.67
CA LYS A 114 8.45 11.05 19.81
C LYS A 114 8.98 9.80 20.49
N ASN A 115 8.12 8.80 20.71
CA ASN A 115 8.53 7.49 21.22
C ASN A 115 9.55 6.83 20.29
N GLY A 116 9.33 6.93 18.98
CA GLY A 116 10.21 6.39 17.96
C GLY A 116 11.60 7.03 17.98
N LEU A 117 11.71 8.36 18.09
CA LEU A 117 13.03 9.02 18.23
C LEU A 117 13.70 8.60 19.55
N ALA A 118 12.97 8.65 20.67
CA ALA A 118 13.52 8.33 21.99
C ALA A 118 14.06 6.90 22.11
N LYS A 119 13.45 5.96 21.37
CA LYS A 119 13.86 4.55 21.33
C LYS A 119 14.75 4.21 20.12
N ASN A 120 15.18 5.20 19.34
CA ASN A 120 15.99 5.02 18.14
C ASN A 120 15.34 4.01 17.16
N LEU A 121 14.02 4.11 16.96
CA LEU A 121 13.22 3.29 16.06
C LEU A 121 13.11 3.90 14.66
N TRP A 122 13.22 5.22 14.53
CA TRP A 122 13.23 5.93 13.25
C TRP A 122 14.18 7.14 13.32
N GLY A 123 14.51 7.76 12.19
CA GLY A 123 15.50 8.84 12.14
C GLY A 123 16.90 8.39 12.57
N ARG A 124 17.20 7.10 12.37
CA ARG A 124 18.40 6.43 12.89
C ARG A 124 19.62 6.73 12.03
N GLY A 125 20.81 6.62 12.61
CA GLY A 125 22.08 6.84 11.90
C GLY A 125 22.65 8.23 12.16
N GLU A 126 23.97 8.33 12.21
CA GLU A 126 24.66 9.60 12.45
C GLU A 126 24.44 10.56 11.28
N GLU A 127 24.45 10.01 10.07
CA GLU A 127 24.21 10.67 8.80
C GLU A 127 22.85 11.37 8.73
N ASN A 128 21.86 10.89 9.49
CA ASN A 128 20.50 11.41 9.47
C ASN A 128 20.23 12.46 10.56
N LYS A 129 21.16 12.72 11.48
CA LYS A 129 20.92 13.67 12.59
C LYS A 129 20.66 15.09 12.11
N ALA A 130 21.39 15.56 11.11
CA ALA A 130 21.21 16.90 10.56
C ALA A 130 19.82 17.05 9.92
N TRP A 131 19.41 16.06 9.14
CA TRP A 131 18.08 15.98 8.53
C TRP A 131 16.97 15.93 9.60
N VAL A 132 17.10 15.09 10.63
CA VAL A 132 16.11 15.06 11.73
C VAL A 132 16.00 16.41 12.44
N GLN A 133 17.10 17.16 12.60
CA GLN A 133 17.07 18.51 13.17
C GLN A 133 16.39 19.52 12.24
N GLU A 134 16.55 19.39 10.93
CA GLU A 134 15.85 20.19 9.92
C GLU A 134 14.34 19.93 10.00
N LEU A 135 13.92 18.66 9.94
CA LEU A 135 12.51 18.27 10.09
C LEU A 135 11.89 18.79 11.38
N ALA A 136 12.66 18.80 12.47
CA ALA A 136 12.20 19.33 13.76
C ALA A 136 11.90 20.84 13.70
N LYS A 137 12.70 21.61 12.97
CA LYS A 137 12.50 23.07 12.79
C LYS A 137 11.31 23.35 11.88
N GLU A 138 11.09 22.50 10.89
CA GLU A 138 10.02 22.64 9.91
C GLU A 138 8.68 22.05 10.39
N ASN A 139 8.69 21.33 11.51
CA ASN A 139 7.53 20.62 12.04
C ASN A 139 7.03 19.49 11.10
N SER A 140 7.96 18.81 10.43
CA SER A 140 7.72 17.72 9.48
C SER A 140 8.05 16.31 10.03
N LEU A 141 8.49 16.21 11.29
CA LEU A 141 8.85 14.91 11.90
C LEU A 141 7.71 13.89 11.91
N THR A 142 6.46 14.32 12.07
CA THR A 142 5.32 13.39 12.14
C THR A 142 5.00 12.75 10.79
N GLN A 143 5.22 13.50 9.72
CA GLN A 143 5.02 13.10 8.35
C GLN A 143 6.01 11.98 8.01
N GLU A 144 7.31 12.27 8.17
CA GLU A 144 8.40 11.34 7.84
C GLU A 144 8.38 10.06 8.69
N TYR A 145 8.04 10.18 9.97
CA TYR A 145 7.84 9.01 10.82
C TYR A 145 6.68 8.14 10.32
N LEU A 146 5.53 8.75 10.01
CA LEU A 146 4.36 7.99 9.57
C LEU A 146 4.62 7.30 8.22
N ALA A 147 5.26 8.00 7.29
CA ALA A 147 5.73 7.43 6.03
C ALA A 147 6.60 6.19 6.27
N SER A 148 7.59 6.29 7.16
CA SER A 148 8.47 5.18 7.54
C SER A 148 7.72 3.93 8.00
N VAL A 149 6.69 4.13 8.84
CA VAL A 149 5.86 3.04 9.33
C VAL A 149 5.04 2.44 8.19
N ILE A 150 4.36 3.27 7.38
CA ILE A 150 3.46 2.86 6.29
C ILE A 150 4.18 2.08 5.21
N ASP A 151 5.34 2.55 4.77
CA ASP A 151 6.20 1.90 3.79
C ASP A 151 6.51 0.45 4.16
N SER A 152 6.94 0.24 5.40
CA SER A 152 7.25 -1.09 5.91
C SER A 152 5.99 -1.91 6.21
N TYR A 153 4.89 -1.25 6.57
CA TYR A 153 3.61 -1.89 6.87
C TYR A 153 2.97 -2.51 5.63
N TYR A 154 3.08 -1.87 4.47
CA TYR A 154 2.63 -2.43 3.19
C TYR A 154 3.74 -3.14 2.42
N GLY A 155 4.86 -3.44 3.08
CA GLY A 155 5.86 -4.37 2.56
C GLY A 155 6.74 -3.83 1.43
N LEU A 156 6.79 -2.51 1.21
CA LEU A 156 7.66 -1.89 0.21
C LEU A 156 9.14 -2.20 0.47
N TRP A 157 9.50 -2.43 1.74
CA TRP A 157 10.87 -2.75 2.15
C TRP A 157 11.14 -4.24 2.36
N GLY A 158 10.12 -5.10 2.28
CA GLY A 158 10.27 -6.50 2.68
C GLY A 158 11.27 -7.29 1.81
N ALA A 159 11.41 -6.91 0.54
CA ALA A 159 12.35 -7.53 -0.41
C ALA A 159 13.77 -6.94 -0.35
N TRP A 160 13.97 -5.83 0.35
CA TRP A 160 15.28 -5.18 0.46
C TRP A 160 16.29 -6.11 1.12
N ASN A 161 17.44 -6.31 0.46
CA ASN A 161 18.51 -7.21 0.91
C ASN A 161 19.79 -6.48 1.35
N GLY A 162 19.90 -5.17 1.14
CA GLY A 162 21.04 -4.37 1.60
C GLY A 162 21.02 -4.03 3.10
N GLY A 163 20.08 -4.60 3.86
CA GLY A 163 20.02 -4.46 5.32
C GLY A 163 18.81 -5.15 5.97
N GLU A 164 18.76 -5.08 7.30
CA GLU A 164 17.68 -5.66 8.12
C GLU A 164 16.55 -4.67 8.44
N ASN A 165 16.73 -3.41 8.07
CA ASN A 165 15.89 -2.27 8.45
C ASN A 165 15.13 -1.74 7.21
N GLY A 166 14.04 -0.99 7.44
CA GLY A 166 13.31 -0.27 6.39
C GLY A 166 13.95 1.09 6.08
N MET A 167 13.55 1.71 4.97
CA MET A 167 14.02 3.03 4.52
C MET A 167 15.53 3.21 4.59
N TRP A 168 16.28 2.33 3.93
CA TRP A 168 17.75 2.31 3.94
C TRP A 168 18.41 2.33 5.33
N GLY A 169 17.70 1.94 6.39
CA GLY A 169 18.22 1.96 7.76
C GLY A 169 17.61 3.04 8.65
N ILE A 170 16.96 4.06 8.06
CA ILE A 170 16.31 5.15 8.80
C ILE A 170 15.28 4.60 9.76
N TYR A 171 14.52 3.58 9.34
CA TYR A 171 13.48 2.95 10.16
C TYR A 171 13.86 1.54 10.58
N LYS A 172 13.70 1.23 11.88
CA LYS A 172 14.16 -0.01 12.51
C LYS A 172 13.49 -1.26 11.93
N SER A 173 12.23 -1.16 11.53
CA SER A 173 11.46 -2.31 11.06
C SER A 173 11.45 -2.37 9.55
N LYS A 174 11.67 -3.56 8.97
CA LYS A 174 11.61 -3.78 7.52
C LYS A 174 10.28 -4.35 7.02
N THR A 175 9.59 -5.12 7.87
CA THR A 175 8.33 -5.79 7.53
C THR A 175 7.24 -5.42 8.54
N ARG A 176 5.97 -5.56 8.15
CA ARG A 176 4.82 -5.42 9.05
C ARG A 176 4.97 -6.20 10.37
N LYS A 177 5.49 -7.43 10.30
CA LYS A 177 5.76 -8.27 11.48
C LYS A 177 6.84 -7.67 12.38
N ASN A 178 7.88 -7.06 11.79
CA ASN A 178 8.89 -6.34 12.57
C ASN A 178 8.28 -5.11 13.25
N ILE A 179 7.42 -4.34 12.56
CA ILE A 179 6.74 -3.18 13.18
C ILE A 179 5.99 -3.62 14.44
N GLN A 180 5.18 -4.68 14.36
CA GLN A 180 4.41 -5.15 15.52
C GLN A 180 5.31 -5.51 16.73
N LYS A 181 6.53 -5.97 16.47
CA LYS A 181 7.49 -6.36 17.51
C LYS A 181 8.33 -5.18 18.03
N ASP A 182 8.84 -4.37 17.11
CA ASP A 182 9.89 -3.39 17.38
C ASP A 182 9.30 -1.98 17.61
N ASP A 183 8.17 -1.65 16.97
CA ASP A 183 7.41 -0.40 17.13
C ASP A 183 5.89 -0.65 17.21
N GLU A 184 5.46 -1.30 18.30
CA GLU A 184 4.04 -1.61 18.56
C GLU A 184 3.15 -0.36 18.52
N VAL A 185 3.68 0.81 18.93
CA VAL A 185 2.95 2.08 18.90
C VAL A 185 2.68 2.52 17.46
N GLY A 186 3.69 2.42 16.59
CA GLY A 186 3.52 2.64 15.14
C GLY A 186 2.56 1.63 14.51
N TYR A 187 2.64 0.36 14.88
CA TYR A 187 1.72 -0.68 14.39
C TYR A 187 0.25 -0.38 14.73
N ASP A 188 -0.01 -0.09 16.01
CA ASP A 188 -1.34 0.25 16.52
C ASP A 188 -1.88 1.53 15.87
N LEU A 189 -1.01 2.52 15.65
CA LEU A 189 -1.36 3.75 14.97
C LEU A 189 -1.92 3.49 13.56
N VAL A 190 -1.24 2.66 12.77
CA VAL A 190 -1.72 2.32 11.42
C VAL A 190 -3.11 1.70 11.48
N GLY A 191 -3.33 0.76 12.41
CA GLY A 191 -4.61 0.05 12.57
C GLY A 191 -5.80 0.93 13.01
N LYS A 192 -5.55 2.13 13.55
CA LYS A 192 -6.61 3.06 13.97
C LYS A 192 -7.24 3.84 12.82
N PHE A 193 -6.58 3.92 11.66
CA PHE A 193 -7.06 4.73 10.53
C PHE A 193 -6.98 4.02 9.18
N PHE A 194 -5.91 3.29 8.92
CA PHE A 194 -5.66 2.65 7.63
C PHE A 194 -6.17 1.21 7.62
N HIS A 195 -6.51 0.73 6.42
CA HIS A 195 -6.86 -0.67 6.23
C HIS A 195 -5.61 -1.56 6.41
N PRO A 196 -5.74 -2.80 6.89
CA PRO A 196 -4.62 -3.75 6.88
C PRO A 196 -4.25 -4.24 5.46
N TYR A 197 -5.01 -3.83 4.44
CA TYR A 197 -4.83 -4.17 3.03
C TYR A 197 -5.00 -2.91 2.16
N ILE A 198 -4.49 -2.97 0.95
CA ILE A 198 -4.51 -1.91 -0.05
C ILE A 198 -5.84 -1.96 -0.80
N THR A 199 -6.55 -0.84 -0.87
CA THR A 199 -7.95 -0.79 -1.30
C THR A 199 -8.18 -0.20 -2.69
N TYR A 200 -7.13 0.22 -3.40
CA TYR A 200 -7.29 0.52 -4.82
C TYR A 200 -7.32 -0.79 -5.62
N ASN A 201 -7.97 -0.75 -6.78
CA ASN A 201 -7.89 -1.84 -7.74
C ASN A 201 -6.53 -1.78 -8.46
N ALA A 202 -5.63 -2.72 -8.14
CA ALA A 202 -4.32 -2.81 -8.77
C ALA A 202 -4.47 -3.25 -10.22
N ARG A 203 -3.86 -2.49 -11.14
CA ARG A 203 -4.00 -2.71 -12.58
C ARG A 203 -2.73 -3.33 -13.11
N ILE A 204 -2.73 -4.66 -13.25
CA ILE A 204 -1.54 -5.40 -13.66
C ILE A 204 -1.21 -5.06 -15.11
N GLU A 205 0.04 -4.68 -15.37
CA GLU A 205 0.48 -4.12 -16.65
C GLU A 205 0.07 -4.95 -17.88
N PRO A 206 -0.26 -4.30 -19.02
CA PRO A 206 -0.74 -4.99 -20.22
C PRO A 206 0.21 -6.04 -20.80
N ASN A 207 1.50 -5.87 -20.58
CA ASN A 207 2.54 -6.76 -21.10
C ASN A 207 2.93 -7.88 -20.12
N PHE A 208 2.38 -7.86 -18.89
CA PHE A 208 2.60 -8.95 -17.94
C PHE A 208 2.13 -10.28 -18.55
N SER A 209 2.92 -11.32 -18.33
CA SER A 209 2.65 -12.68 -18.77
C SER A 209 3.13 -13.65 -17.70
N GLY A 210 2.31 -14.64 -17.36
CA GLY A 210 2.64 -15.65 -16.35
C GLY A 210 1.74 -15.56 -15.12
N THR A 211 2.32 -15.76 -13.93
CA THR A 211 1.55 -15.88 -12.68
C THR A 211 1.87 -14.75 -11.71
N PHE A 212 0.89 -13.87 -11.50
CA PHE A 212 0.95 -12.82 -10.48
C PHE A 212 0.39 -13.38 -9.17
N SER A 213 1.16 -13.30 -8.09
CA SER A 213 0.77 -13.85 -6.80
C SER A 213 0.32 -12.73 -5.88
N LEU A 214 -0.91 -12.81 -5.38
CA LEU A 214 -1.34 -12.08 -4.20
C LEU A 214 -0.88 -12.80 -2.93
N LYS A 215 -0.46 -14.06 -3.00
CA LYS A 215 0.05 -14.77 -1.82
C LYS A 215 1.53 -14.46 -1.60
N PHE A 216 1.93 -14.23 -0.35
CA PHE A 216 3.34 -14.13 0.03
C PHE A 216 4.11 -15.42 -0.34
N ASP A 217 5.23 -15.24 -1.01
CA ASP A 217 6.13 -16.29 -1.47
C ASP A 217 7.57 -15.77 -1.39
N THR A 218 8.39 -16.38 -0.54
CA THR A 218 9.78 -15.93 -0.31
C THR A 218 10.66 -16.02 -1.57
N SER A 219 10.25 -16.79 -2.59
CA SER A 219 10.95 -16.86 -3.87
C SER A 219 10.58 -15.72 -4.84
N LYS A 220 9.55 -14.93 -4.51
CA LYS A 220 9.01 -13.85 -5.34
C LYS A 220 9.07 -12.53 -4.57
N PRO A 221 10.08 -11.68 -4.78
CA PRO A 221 10.31 -10.50 -3.94
C PRO A 221 9.11 -9.55 -3.89
N TYR A 222 8.44 -9.32 -5.02
CA TYR A 222 7.25 -8.44 -5.11
C TYR A 222 6.09 -8.87 -4.20
N THR A 223 6.06 -10.13 -3.75
CA THR A 223 5.00 -10.62 -2.87
C THR A 223 5.08 -10.09 -1.45
N ASN A 224 6.21 -9.46 -1.07
CA ASN A 224 6.25 -8.65 0.14
C ASN A 224 5.19 -7.54 0.11
N HIS A 225 4.96 -6.94 -1.07
CA HIS A 225 3.96 -5.90 -1.27
C HIS A 225 2.61 -6.46 -1.75
N SER A 226 2.60 -7.29 -2.80
CA SER A 226 1.34 -7.77 -3.41
C SER A 226 0.45 -8.56 -2.46
N GLN A 227 0.99 -9.08 -1.35
CA GLN A 227 0.20 -9.74 -0.32
C GLN A 227 -0.86 -8.88 0.33
N TYR A 228 -0.70 -7.57 0.25
CA TYR A 228 -1.66 -6.63 0.80
C TYR A 228 -2.62 -6.09 -0.25
N LEU A 229 -2.43 -6.38 -1.54
CA LEU A 229 -3.39 -6.00 -2.58
C LEU A 229 -4.67 -6.83 -2.43
N LYS A 230 -5.82 -6.16 -2.47
CA LYS A 230 -7.13 -6.80 -2.35
C LYS A 230 -7.81 -7.01 -3.70
N ASP A 231 -7.84 -6.00 -4.55
CA ASP A 231 -8.58 -6.06 -5.81
C ASP A 231 -7.62 -5.90 -6.98
N VAL A 232 -7.79 -6.71 -8.02
CA VAL A 232 -6.88 -6.76 -9.18
C VAL A 232 -7.66 -6.73 -10.50
N THR A 233 -7.14 -5.98 -11.48
CA THR A 233 -7.55 -6.06 -12.87
C THR A 233 -6.33 -6.38 -13.74
N LEU A 234 -6.39 -7.48 -14.47
CA LEU A 234 -5.42 -7.80 -15.51
C LEU A 234 -5.68 -6.90 -16.73
N LEU A 235 -4.63 -6.30 -17.29
CA LEU A 235 -4.72 -5.55 -18.54
C LEU A 235 -4.13 -6.35 -19.71
N GLY A 236 -4.34 -5.84 -20.93
CA GLY A 236 -3.76 -6.39 -22.15
C GLY A 236 -4.44 -7.66 -22.66
N LYS A 237 -3.65 -8.52 -23.29
CA LYS A 237 -4.14 -9.68 -24.05
C LYS A 237 -3.37 -10.98 -23.82
N ASN A 238 -2.40 -10.96 -22.92
CA ASN A 238 -1.62 -12.14 -22.58
C ASN A 238 -2.43 -13.06 -21.67
N ASP A 239 -2.21 -14.36 -21.82
CA ASP A 239 -2.66 -15.35 -20.86
C ASP A 239 -1.97 -15.12 -19.51
N ASN A 240 -2.76 -15.09 -18.44
CA ASN A 240 -2.30 -14.67 -17.13
C ASN A 240 -2.98 -15.46 -16.01
N ASN A 241 -2.22 -15.73 -14.96
CA ASN A 241 -2.73 -16.42 -13.79
C ASN A 241 -2.64 -15.51 -12.56
N ILE A 242 -3.62 -15.61 -11.67
CA ILE A 242 -3.62 -14.98 -10.35
C ILE A 242 -3.61 -16.06 -9.28
N ILE A 243 -2.69 -15.99 -8.31
CA ILE A 243 -2.80 -16.75 -7.05
C ILE A 243 -3.45 -15.84 -6.02
N VAL A 244 -4.55 -16.29 -5.40
CA VAL A 244 -5.28 -15.51 -4.39
C VAL A 244 -4.58 -15.49 -3.02
N ASN A 245 -4.88 -14.47 -2.22
CA ASN A 245 -4.44 -14.36 -0.83
C ASN A 245 -5.61 -14.65 0.14
N ASN A 246 -5.39 -14.40 1.43
CA ASN A 246 -6.38 -14.57 2.48
C ASN A 246 -7.28 -13.33 2.67
N LEU A 247 -7.70 -12.70 1.58
CA LEU A 247 -8.64 -11.58 1.56
C LEU A 247 -9.82 -11.88 0.64
N ASP A 248 -10.93 -11.17 0.86
CA ASP A 248 -11.99 -11.13 -0.12
C ASP A 248 -11.53 -10.32 -1.35
N ASN A 249 -11.17 -11.01 -2.44
CA ASN A 249 -10.66 -10.35 -3.64
C ASN A 249 -11.73 -10.15 -4.70
N THR A 250 -11.69 -9.03 -5.42
CA THR A 250 -12.30 -8.87 -6.74
C THR A 250 -11.23 -8.97 -7.81
N ILE A 251 -11.35 -9.95 -8.70
CA ILE A 251 -10.37 -10.20 -9.76
C ILE A 251 -11.06 -10.06 -11.11
N THR A 252 -10.55 -9.16 -11.95
CA THR A 252 -11.02 -8.96 -13.32
C THR A 252 -9.96 -9.42 -14.31
N GLY A 253 -10.32 -10.35 -15.18
CA GLY A 253 -9.47 -10.82 -16.27
C GLY A 253 -9.34 -9.83 -17.43
N ASN A 254 -8.38 -10.12 -18.31
CA ASN A 254 -8.09 -9.38 -19.53
C ASN A 254 -8.68 -10.10 -20.76
N SER A 255 -8.16 -9.82 -21.96
CA SER A 255 -8.65 -10.46 -23.20
C SER A 255 -7.99 -11.81 -23.53
N GLY A 256 -6.99 -12.23 -22.75
CA GLY A 256 -6.37 -13.54 -22.86
C GLY A 256 -7.12 -14.61 -22.07
N THR A 257 -6.51 -15.79 -21.95
CA THR A 257 -7.00 -16.86 -21.08
C THR A 257 -6.51 -16.62 -19.66
N ASN A 258 -7.43 -16.40 -18.72
CA ASN A 258 -7.09 -16.12 -17.34
C ASN A 258 -7.43 -17.28 -16.40
N THR A 259 -6.48 -17.63 -15.54
CA THR A 259 -6.65 -18.67 -14.53
C THR A 259 -6.52 -18.11 -13.12
N VAL A 260 -7.51 -18.36 -12.26
CA VAL A 260 -7.39 -18.05 -10.83
C VAL A 260 -7.03 -19.33 -10.07
N ILE A 261 -5.95 -19.27 -9.29
CA ILE A 261 -5.34 -20.40 -8.60
C ILE A 261 -5.62 -20.28 -7.11
N PHE A 262 -6.22 -21.33 -6.56
CA PHE A 262 -6.60 -21.48 -5.16
C PHE A 262 -5.67 -22.45 -4.42
N SER A 263 -5.52 -22.25 -3.12
CA SER A 263 -4.59 -22.99 -2.26
C SER A 263 -5.01 -24.44 -1.98
N GLY A 264 -6.31 -24.74 -2.07
CA GLY A 264 -6.94 -25.96 -1.58
C GLY A 264 -7.45 -26.90 -2.66
N LYS A 265 -8.08 -28.00 -2.22
CA LYS A 265 -8.79 -28.94 -3.11
C LYS A 265 -10.15 -28.36 -3.50
N SER A 266 -10.62 -28.67 -4.69
CA SER A 266 -11.90 -28.19 -5.21
C SER A 266 -13.11 -28.49 -4.32
N SER A 267 -13.07 -29.57 -3.55
CA SER A 267 -14.12 -29.94 -2.58
C SER A 267 -14.22 -29.00 -1.37
N GLU A 268 -13.21 -28.16 -1.15
CA GLU A 268 -13.13 -27.20 -0.03
C GLU A 268 -13.69 -25.82 -0.41
N TYR A 269 -14.28 -25.68 -1.60
CA TYR A 269 -14.81 -24.42 -2.11
C TYR A 269 -16.27 -24.56 -2.53
N LYS A 270 -17.04 -23.51 -2.29
CA LYS A 270 -18.36 -23.31 -2.88
C LYS A 270 -18.22 -22.39 -4.08
N ILE A 271 -18.77 -22.80 -5.22
CA ILE A 271 -18.67 -22.04 -6.48
C ILE A 271 -20.08 -21.71 -6.96
N ASN A 272 -20.40 -20.42 -7.05
CA ASN A 272 -21.69 -19.90 -7.52
C ASN A 272 -21.46 -18.94 -8.70
N ASN A 273 -22.40 -18.89 -9.64
CA ASN A 273 -22.37 -17.91 -10.74
C ASN A 273 -23.58 -16.99 -10.60
N GLU A 274 -23.32 -15.69 -10.44
CA GLU A 274 -24.36 -14.68 -10.20
C GLU A 274 -23.98 -13.37 -10.88
N ASN A 275 -24.91 -12.77 -11.64
CA ASN A 275 -24.75 -11.45 -12.26
C ASN A 275 -23.46 -11.28 -13.10
N GLY A 276 -23.11 -12.30 -13.89
CA GLY A 276 -21.90 -12.28 -14.74
C GLY A 276 -20.58 -12.42 -13.96
N LYS A 277 -20.65 -12.86 -12.70
CA LYS A 277 -19.47 -13.14 -11.86
C LYS A 277 -19.48 -14.58 -11.40
N THR A 278 -18.28 -15.15 -11.25
CA THR A 278 -18.08 -16.41 -10.53
C THR A 278 -17.62 -16.09 -9.12
N ILE A 279 -18.38 -16.53 -8.13
CA ILE A 279 -18.06 -16.39 -6.71
C ILE A 279 -17.46 -17.71 -6.23
N VAL A 280 -16.22 -17.67 -5.74
CA VAL A 280 -15.52 -18.83 -5.18
C VAL A 280 -15.26 -18.56 -3.70
N GLU A 281 -15.97 -19.27 -2.83
CA GLU A 281 -15.90 -19.12 -1.38
C GLU A 281 -15.18 -20.31 -0.77
N ASP A 282 -14.05 -20.05 -0.11
CA ASP A 282 -13.30 -21.05 0.64
C ASP A 282 -14.04 -21.42 1.93
N THR A 283 -14.19 -22.73 2.18
CA THR A 283 -14.81 -23.24 3.42
C THR A 283 -13.80 -23.41 4.55
N VAL A 284 -12.49 -23.32 4.24
CA VAL A 284 -11.41 -23.33 5.22
C VAL A 284 -11.08 -21.89 5.62
N LYS A 285 -11.23 -21.57 6.90
CA LYS A 285 -11.00 -20.22 7.44
C LYS A 285 -9.55 -19.76 7.27
N ASN A 286 -9.36 -18.46 7.04
CA ASN A 286 -8.06 -17.79 6.99
C ASN A 286 -7.12 -18.34 5.90
N ARG A 287 -7.67 -18.77 4.75
CA ARG A 287 -6.89 -19.32 3.63
C ARG A 287 -7.03 -18.49 2.36
N ASP A 288 -8.12 -18.68 1.61
CA ASP A 288 -8.36 -17.93 0.37
C ASP A 288 -9.60 -17.01 0.45
N GLU A 289 -10.39 -17.09 1.53
CA GLU A 289 -11.61 -16.29 1.75
C GLU A 289 -12.61 -16.33 0.57
N LYS A 290 -13.37 -15.25 0.32
CA LYS A 290 -14.38 -15.19 -0.74
C LYS A 290 -13.93 -14.33 -1.92
N ASN A 291 -13.80 -14.94 -3.10
CA ASN A 291 -13.29 -14.30 -4.30
C ASN A 291 -14.39 -14.08 -5.33
N SER A 292 -14.48 -12.86 -5.86
CA SER A 292 -15.41 -12.46 -6.93
C SER A 292 -14.67 -12.30 -8.25
N LEU A 293 -14.96 -13.16 -9.21
CA LEU A 293 -14.22 -13.28 -10.46
C LEU A 293 -15.04 -12.77 -11.64
N ILE A 294 -14.44 -11.91 -12.46
CA ILE A 294 -15.04 -11.30 -13.65
C ILE A 294 -14.14 -11.59 -14.84
N ASN A 295 -14.69 -12.07 -15.95
CA ASN A 295 -13.94 -12.41 -17.17
C ASN A 295 -12.78 -13.39 -16.90
N ILE A 296 -13.03 -14.47 -16.16
CA ILE A 296 -12.04 -15.51 -15.88
C ILE A 296 -12.46 -16.80 -16.58
N GLU A 297 -11.56 -17.41 -17.34
CA GLU A 297 -11.81 -18.65 -18.07
C GLU A 297 -11.63 -19.88 -17.18
N LYS A 298 -10.67 -19.87 -16.26
CA LYS A 298 -10.25 -21.08 -15.54
C LYS A 298 -10.11 -20.90 -14.04
N LEU A 299 -10.49 -21.93 -13.30
CA LEU A 299 -10.18 -22.08 -11.88
C LEU A 299 -9.23 -23.27 -11.71
N LYS A 300 -8.16 -23.06 -10.95
CA LYS A 300 -7.19 -24.10 -10.63
C LYS A 300 -7.14 -24.35 -9.13
N PHE A 301 -7.46 -25.57 -8.75
CA PHE A 301 -7.35 -26.09 -7.39
C PHE A 301 -6.16 -27.05 -7.31
N LYS A 302 -5.83 -27.50 -6.09
CA LYS A 302 -4.73 -28.44 -5.85
C LYS A 302 -4.93 -29.80 -6.50
N ASP A 303 -6.19 -30.22 -6.68
CA ASP A 303 -6.59 -31.53 -7.18
C ASP A 303 -7.09 -31.52 -8.63
N LYS A 304 -7.55 -30.38 -9.16
CA LYS A 304 -8.06 -30.27 -10.53
C LYS A 304 -8.06 -28.83 -11.07
N GLU A 305 -8.17 -28.72 -12.38
CA GLU A 305 -8.47 -27.49 -13.09
C GLU A 305 -9.86 -27.60 -13.71
N MET A 306 -10.61 -26.49 -13.79
CA MET A 306 -11.93 -26.46 -14.40
C MET A 306 -12.17 -25.15 -15.16
N GLU A 307 -12.92 -25.25 -16.26
CA GLU A 307 -13.40 -24.11 -17.03
C GLU A 307 -14.58 -23.44 -16.31
N VAL A 308 -14.64 -22.11 -16.38
CA VAL A 308 -15.75 -21.29 -15.94
C VAL A 308 -16.67 -21.07 -17.13
N LYS A 309 -17.97 -21.31 -16.94
CA LYS A 309 -18.97 -21.00 -17.98
C LYS A 309 -19.12 -19.48 -18.06
N LYS A 310 -18.80 -18.93 -19.24
CA LYS A 310 -19.10 -17.52 -19.58
C LYS A 310 -20.61 -17.29 -19.67
#